data_AF-A0A815KUJ6-F1
#
_entry.id   AF-A0A815KUJ6-F1
#
_cell.length_a   1.000
_cell.length_b   1.000
_cell.length_c   1.000
_cell.angle_alpha   90.00
_cell.angle_beta   90.00
_cell.angle_gamma   90.00
#
_symmetry.space_group_name_H-M   'P 1'
#
loop_
_entity.id
_entity.type
_entity.pdbx_description
1 polymer ?
#
loop_
_entity_poly.entity_id
_entity_poly.type
_entity_poly.pdbx_seq_one_letter_code
_entity_poly.pdbx_strand_id
1 'polypeptide(L)'
;MLLKLIFILIAVVHTGLCEHESVKRCARAVGACHLTPQGTEGPYYWKSTVRRNITEGTLVSDLEGRVVFDTIYPGWYRGRATHIHIKVHIGANLTNIDGEMYTTGGHVSHTGQFYFDDNLTDKVATVAPYMTNNIRRTRNNEDGIYTSEDGASMIAPIQFLTNEFTGGMKTEVTVAIDPTATPELLDNIP
;
A
#
# COMPACT_ATOMS: atom_id res chain seq x y z
N MET A 1 -4.28 1.29 21.04
CA MET A 1 -5.00 0.38 20.12
C MET A 1 -4.57 0.76 18.72
N LEU A 2 -4.14 -0.18 17.87
CA LEU A 2 -3.75 0.19 16.50
C LEU A 2 -4.97 0.67 15.71
N LEU A 3 -4.78 1.75 14.94
CA LEU A 3 -5.82 2.25 14.04
C LEU A 3 -5.88 1.34 12.82
N LYS A 4 -6.94 0.53 12.73
CA LYS A 4 -7.16 -0.39 11.63
C LYS A 4 -7.50 0.37 10.35
N LEU A 5 -6.94 -0.10 9.24
CA LEU A 5 -7.17 0.42 7.91
C LEU A 5 -7.47 -0.76 6.98
N ILE A 6 -8.66 -0.79 6.40
CA ILE A 6 -8.99 -1.66 5.28
C ILE A 6 -8.51 -0.94 4.01
N PHE A 7 -7.50 -1.49 3.36
CA PHE A 7 -6.93 -0.94 2.14
C PHE A 7 -7.42 -1.75 0.95
N ILE A 8 -8.24 -1.14 0.11
CA ILE A 8 -8.75 -1.78 -1.10
C ILE A 8 -8.01 -1.19 -2.29
N LEU A 9 -7.20 -2.02 -2.94
CA LEU A 9 -6.54 -1.70 -4.19
C LEU A 9 -7.35 -2.29 -5.34
N ILE A 10 -7.63 -1.47 -6.35
CA ILE A 10 -8.17 -1.93 -7.63
C ILE A 10 -7.11 -1.63 -8.69
N ALA A 11 -6.40 -2.66 -9.13
CA ALA A 11 -5.43 -2.57 -10.21
C ALA A 11 -6.16 -2.69 -11.55
N VAL A 12 -6.33 -1.57 -12.24
CA VAL A 12 -6.89 -1.55 -13.60
C VAL A 12 -5.73 -1.64 -14.57
N VAL A 13 -5.61 -2.77 -15.25
CA VAL A 13 -4.59 -2.96 -16.29
C VAL A 13 -4.92 -2.03 -17.46
N HIS A 14 -4.07 -1.03 -17.74
CA HIS A 14 -4.23 -0.12 -18.86
C HIS A 14 -3.94 -0.85 -20.16
N THR A 15 -4.93 -0.86 -21.04
CA THR A 15 -4.95 -1.74 -22.19
C THR A 15 -4.54 -0.98 -23.46
N GLY A 16 -3.25 -0.65 -23.59
CA GLY A 16 -2.68 -0.37 -24.91
C GLY A 16 -2.74 -1.58 -25.86
N LEU A 17 -3.12 -2.77 -25.35
CA LEU A 17 -3.22 -4.04 -26.05
C LEU A 17 -4.62 -4.71 -26.03
N CYS A 18 -5.61 -4.22 -25.28
CA CYS A 18 -6.98 -4.75 -25.38
C CYS A 18 -7.76 -3.90 -26.40
N GLU A 19 -7.39 -3.98 -27.69
CA GLU A 19 -8.37 -3.70 -28.74
C GLU A 19 -9.49 -4.75 -28.62
N HIS A 20 -10.72 -4.26 -28.50
CA HIS A 20 -11.97 -5.00 -28.67
C HIS A 20 -12.37 -6.12 -27.69
N GLU A 21 -11.53 -6.60 -26.77
CA GLU A 21 -11.94 -7.63 -25.80
C GLU A 21 -11.91 -7.12 -24.35
N SER A 22 -13.08 -7.26 -23.70
CA SER A 22 -13.46 -6.71 -22.41
C SER A 22 -12.39 -6.70 -21.31
N VAL A 23 -12.36 -5.59 -20.56
CA VAL A 23 -11.59 -5.31 -19.32
C VAL A 23 -11.45 -6.52 -18.37
N LYS A 24 -12.46 -7.41 -18.35
CA LYS A 24 -12.48 -8.66 -17.56
C LYS A 24 -11.40 -9.69 -17.92
N ARG A 25 -10.88 -9.69 -19.16
CA ARG A 25 -9.79 -10.60 -19.57
C ARG A 25 -8.40 -10.03 -19.26
N CYS A 26 -8.23 -8.71 -19.37
CA CYS A 26 -6.98 -8.01 -19.01
C CYS A 26 -6.77 -8.01 -17.47
N ALA A 27 -7.83 -7.90 -16.64
CA ALA A 27 -7.75 -8.01 -15.18
C ALA A 27 -7.24 -9.39 -14.69
N ARG A 28 -7.43 -10.45 -15.50
CA ARG A 28 -6.92 -11.80 -15.26
C ARG A 28 -5.38 -11.92 -15.34
N ALA A 29 -4.68 -10.87 -15.78
CA ALA A 29 -3.23 -10.86 -15.94
C ALA A 29 -2.45 -10.37 -14.71
N VAL A 30 -3.11 -9.74 -13.73
CA VAL A 30 -2.46 -9.33 -12.47
C VAL A 30 -2.25 -10.59 -11.62
N GLY A 31 -0.99 -10.95 -11.40
CA GLY A 31 -0.62 -12.23 -10.76
C GLY A 31 -0.50 -12.11 -9.25
N ALA A 32 0.17 -11.05 -8.77
CA ALA A 32 0.32 -10.80 -7.34
C ALA A 32 0.56 -9.32 -7.07
N CYS A 33 -0.15 -8.76 -6.08
CA CYS A 33 0.11 -7.45 -5.53
C CYS A 33 0.74 -7.58 -4.15
N HIS A 34 1.70 -6.72 -3.87
CA HIS A 34 2.36 -6.63 -2.59
C HIS A 34 2.03 -5.26 -1.99
N LEU A 35 1.44 -5.25 -0.80
CA LEU A 35 1.33 -4.05 0.03
C LEU A 35 2.29 -4.18 1.21
N THR A 36 3.37 -3.39 1.20
CA THR A 36 4.20 -3.24 2.38
C THR A 36 3.86 -1.90 3.03
N PRO A 37 3.44 -1.87 4.31
CA PRO A 37 3.79 -0.69 5.06
C PRO A 37 5.32 -0.59 5.01
N GLN A 38 5.85 0.61 4.83
CA GLN A 38 7.30 0.74 4.82
C GLN A 38 7.85 0.34 6.19
N GLY A 39 8.47 -0.84 6.25
CA GLY A 39 9.22 -1.28 7.40
C GLY A 39 10.64 -0.76 7.25
N THR A 40 11.14 -0.04 8.25
CA THR A 40 12.28 -0.51 9.08
C THR A 40 12.92 0.55 9.99
N GLU A 41 12.39 1.77 10.16
CA GLU A 41 12.94 2.71 11.17
C GLU A 41 11.88 3.50 11.97
N GLY A 42 11.03 2.83 12.75
CA GLY A 42 10.05 3.47 13.66
C GLY A 42 9.12 2.41 14.28
N PRO A 43 8.47 2.64 15.43
CA PRO A 43 8.25 1.68 16.53
C PRO A 43 7.23 0.52 16.27
N TYR A 44 7.29 -0.15 15.12
CA TYR A 44 6.23 -1.06 14.67
C TYR A 44 6.64 -2.52 14.53
N TYR A 45 7.78 -2.91 15.12
CA TYR A 45 8.00 -4.31 15.45
C TYR A 45 7.22 -4.68 16.73
N TRP A 46 5.95 -5.06 16.55
CA TRP A 46 5.09 -5.50 17.65
C TRP A 46 4.84 -7.00 17.58
N LYS A 47 5.50 -7.77 18.45
CA LYS A 47 5.38 -9.24 18.58
C LYS A 47 4.07 -9.74 19.23
N SER A 48 2.98 -8.95 19.27
CA SER A 48 1.74 -9.36 19.94
C SER A 48 0.63 -9.82 18.99
N THR A 49 -0.33 -10.55 19.56
CA THR A 49 -1.55 -11.09 18.95
C THR A 49 -2.40 -10.07 18.17
N VAL A 50 -2.17 -8.76 18.34
CA VAL A 50 -2.86 -7.69 17.59
C VAL A 50 -2.55 -7.76 16.09
N ARG A 51 -1.38 -8.26 15.68
CA ARG A 51 -1.02 -8.44 14.26
C ARG A 51 -1.63 -9.69 13.59
N ARG A 52 -2.24 -10.62 14.33
CA ARG A 52 -2.79 -11.85 13.72
C ARG A 52 -3.89 -11.60 12.68
N ASN A 53 -4.53 -10.43 12.73
CA ASN A 53 -5.60 -10.05 11.82
C ASN A 53 -5.16 -8.97 10.81
N ILE A 54 -3.86 -8.88 10.52
CA ILE A 54 -3.31 -8.05 9.44
C ILE A 54 -2.97 -8.98 8.27
N THR A 55 -3.44 -8.64 7.07
CA THR A 55 -3.22 -9.39 5.82
C THR A 55 -2.33 -8.63 4.83
N GLU A 56 -1.48 -7.74 5.33
CA GLU A 56 -0.41 -7.10 4.55
C GLU A 56 0.58 -8.12 3.96
N GLY A 57 1.32 -7.73 2.93
CA GLY A 57 2.21 -8.62 2.18
C GLY A 57 1.67 -8.95 0.80
N THR A 58 1.94 -10.17 0.33
CA THR A 58 1.62 -10.57 -1.04
C THR A 58 0.26 -11.25 -1.15
N LEU A 59 -0.64 -10.68 -1.96
CA LEU A 59 -1.97 -11.22 -2.25
C LEU A 59 -2.20 -11.31 -3.77
N VAL A 60 -2.95 -12.32 -4.21
CA VAL A 60 -3.41 -12.44 -5.60
C VAL A 60 -4.68 -11.63 -5.78
N SER A 61 -4.77 -10.88 -6.88
CA SER A 61 -5.99 -10.17 -7.23
C SER A 61 -7.10 -11.12 -7.68
N ASP A 62 -8.35 -10.71 -7.44
CA ASP A 62 -9.49 -11.37 -8.05
C ASP A 62 -9.57 -11.13 -9.57
N LEU A 63 -10.62 -11.66 -10.21
CA LEU A 63 -10.81 -11.55 -11.67
C LEU A 63 -11.09 -10.11 -12.12
N GLU A 64 -11.35 -9.20 -11.19
CA GLU A 64 -11.58 -7.78 -11.40
C GLU A 64 -10.33 -6.93 -11.09
N GLY A 65 -9.19 -7.56 -10.76
CA GLY A 65 -7.94 -6.87 -10.45
C GLY A 65 -7.92 -6.27 -9.03
N ARG A 66 -8.86 -6.67 -8.17
CA ARG A 66 -9.02 -6.13 -6.83
C ARG A 66 -8.27 -6.97 -5.80
N VAL A 67 -7.65 -6.28 -4.85
CA VAL A 67 -6.99 -6.85 -3.68
C VAL A 67 -7.43 -6.08 -2.44
N VAL A 68 -7.68 -6.79 -1.35
CA VAL A 68 -8.07 -6.21 -0.06
C VAL A 68 -7.02 -6.58 0.97
N PHE A 69 -6.38 -5.56 1.54
CA PHE A 69 -5.44 -5.70 2.65
C PHE A 69 -6.09 -5.17 3.93
N ASP A 70 -6.16 -6.00 4.96
CA ASP A 70 -6.41 -5.55 6.32
C ASP A 70 -5.06 -5.12 6.90
N THR A 71 -4.86 -3.82 7.09
CA THR A 71 -3.62 -3.26 7.63
C THR A 71 -3.93 -2.26 8.74
N ILE A 72 -2.93 -1.48 9.12
CA ILE A 72 -3.03 -0.38 10.07
C ILE A 72 -2.59 0.91 9.38
N TYR A 73 -3.01 2.04 9.92
CA TYR A 73 -2.47 3.32 9.48
C TYR A 73 -0.93 3.33 9.64
N PRO A 74 -0.16 3.73 8.61
CA PRO A 74 1.29 3.62 8.67
C PRO A 74 1.91 4.58 9.70
N GLY A 75 3.07 4.18 10.22
CA GLY A 75 3.92 5.04 11.05
C GLY A 75 4.66 6.10 10.23
N TRP A 76 5.63 6.76 10.86
CA TRP A 76 6.55 7.66 10.18
C TRP A 76 7.96 7.55 10.76
N TYR A 77 8.93 7.95 9.95
CA TYR A 77 10.35 8.02 10.28
C TYR A 77 10.95 9.26 9.61
N ARG A 78 12.25 9.47 9.82
CA ARG A 78 12.93 10.69 9.41
C ARG A 78 13.03 10.79 7.88
N GLY A 79 12.70 11.96 7.34
CA GLY A 79 13.01 12.33 5.96
C GLY A 79 11.99 11.87 4.93
N ARG A 80 10.95 11.14 5.34
CA ARG A 80 9.89 10.66 4.44
C ARG A 80 8.51 10.92 5.05
N ALA A 81 7.57 11.32 4.21
CA ALA A 81 6.18 11.51 4.59
C ALA A 81 5.55 10.15 4.93
N THR A 82 4.41 10.16 5.62
CA THR A 82 3.70 8.91 5.94
C THR A 82 3.13 8.29 4.66
N HIS A 83 3.50 7.04 4.36
CA HIS A 83 3.08 6.36 3.13
C HIS A 83 2.99 4.83 3.26
N ILE A 84 2.35 4.20 2.27
CA ILE A 84 2.32 2.74 2.07
C ILE A 84 2.85 2.43 0.67
N HIS A 85 3.75 1.46 0.57
CA HIS A 85 4.29 0.98 -0.70
C HIS A 85 3.36 -0.04 -1.36
N ILE A 86 3.35 0.00 -2.68
CA ILE A 86 2.70 -0.97 -3.54
C ILE A 86 3.71 -1.47 -4.57
N LYS A 87 3.71 -2.79 -4.77
CA LYS A 87 4.41 -3.42 -5.88
C LYS A 87 3.48 -4.41 -6.56
N VAL A 88 3.35 -4.33 -7.89
CA VAL A 88 2.51 -5.23 -8.67
C VAL A 88 3.37 -6.12 -9.54
N HIS A 89 3.11 -7.42 -9.47
CA HIS A 89 3.76 -8.45 -10.26
C HIS A 89 2.78 -9.05 -11.25
N ILE A 90 3.23 -9.17 -12.50
CA ILE A 90 2.47 -9.79 -13.60
C ILE A 90 3.04 -11.18 -13.85
N GLY A 91 2.16 -12.18 -13.91
CA GLY A 91 2.55 -13.58 -14.15
C GLY A 91 3.34 -14.25 -13.01
N ALA A 92 3.36 -13.66 -11.81
CA ALA A 92 3.99 -14.26 -10.64
C ALA A 92 3.07 -15.31 -9.99
N ASN A 93 3.67 -16.35 -9.42
CA ASN A 93 3.00 -17.31 -8.55
C ASN A 93 3.23 -16.95 -7.08
N LEU A 94 2.33 -17.39 -6.19
CA LEU A 94 2.59 -17.36 -4.75
C LEU A 94 3.12 -18.69 -4.28
N THR A 95 4.23 -18.64 -3.55
CA THR A 95 4.83 -19.78 -2.86
C THR A 95 4.81 -19.52 -1.37
N ASN A 96 4.23 -20.43 -0.60
CA ASN A 96 4.30 -20.37 0.85
C ASN A 96 5.63 -20.97 1.32
N ILE A 97 6.43 -20.19 2.05
CA ILE A 97 7.67 -20.64 2.69
C ILE A 97 7.53 -20.30 4.17
N ASP A 98 7.53 -21.33 5.02
CA ASP A 98 7.45 -21.21 6.48
C ASP A 98 6.28 -20.33 7.01
N GLY A 99 5.15 -20.35 6.30
CA GLY A 99 3.95 -19.59 6.67
C GLY A 99 3.86 -18.20 6.06
N GLU A 100 4.87 -17.76 5.29
CA GLU A 100 4.85 -16.48 4.56
C GLU A 100 4.73 -16.68 3.05
N MET A 101 4.03 -15.75 2.38
CA MET A 101 3.78 -15.80 0.94
C MET A 101 4.82 -14.99 0.17
N TYR A 102 5.54 -15.66 -0.71
CA TYR A 102 6.56 -15.09 -1.59
C TYR A 102 6.10 -15.11 -3.05
N THR A 103 6.40 -14.05 -3.80
CA THR A 103 6.26 -14.06 -5.26
C THR A 103 7.40 -14.86 -5.90
N THR A 104 7.07 -15.81 -6.78
CA THR A 104 8.05 -16.54 -7.60
C THR A 104 7.67 -16.47 -9.08
N GLY A 105 8.68 -16.23 -9.93
CA GLY A 105 8.46 -15.94 -11.35
C GLY A 105 7.78 -14.59 -11.59
N GLY A 106 7.34 -14.37 -12.83
CA GLY A 106 6.76 -13.10 -13.26
C GLY A 106 7.77 -11.95 -13.33
N HIS A 107 7.27 -10.73 -13.49
CA HIS A 107 8.06 -9.51 -13.38
C HIS A 107 7.28 -8.42 -12.63
N VAL A 108 7.99 -7.46 -12.06
CA VAL A 108 7.40 -6.28 -11.44
C VAL A 108 6.98 -5.34 -12.56
N SER A 109 5.70 -4.98 -12.62
CA SER A 109 5.18 -4.04 -13.62
C SER A 109 4.92 -2.65 -13.06
N HIS A 110 4.77 -2.54 -11.74
CA HIS A 110 4.55 -1.27 -11.07
C HIS A 110 5.16 -1.28 -9.68
N THR A 111 5.82 -0.19 -9.33
CA THR A 111 6.20 0.13 -7.95
C THR A 111 5.78 1.57 -7.70
N GLY A 112 5.16 1.83 -6.55
CA GLY A 112 4.71 3.16 -6.19
C GLY A 112 4.37 3.25 -4.71
N GLN A 113 3.87 4.41 -4.30
CA GLN A 113 3.50 4.66 -2.92
C GLN A 113 2.28 5.57 -2.81
N PHE A 114 1.45 5.29 -1.82
CA PHE A 114 0.31 6.11 -1.44
C PHE A 114 0.62 6.94 -0.21
N TYR A 115 0.27 8.21 -0.24
CA TYR A 115 0.42 9.16 0.85
C TYR A 115 -0.89 9.38 1.58
N PHE A 116 -0.84 10.09 2.69
CA PHE A 116 -2.01 10.42 3.49
C PHE A 116 -2.11 11.91 3.74
N ASP A 117 -3.33 12.41 3.93
CA ASP A 117 -3.56 13.80 4.30
C ASP A 117 -2.85 14.15 5.61
N ASP A 118 -2.10 15.25 5.58
CA ASP A 118 -1.29 15.72 6.69
C ASP A 118 -2.11 15.97 7.96
N ASN A 119 -3.33 16.51 7.83
CA ASN A 119 -4.19 16.79 8.98
C ASN A 119 -4.73 15.50 9.58
N LEU A 120 -5.00 14.49 8.75
CA LEU A 120 -5.32 13.16 9.25
C LEU A 120 -4.13 12.56 10.00
N THR A 121 -2.91 12.66 9.46
CA THR A 121 -1.72 12.14 10.15
C THR A 121 -1.46 12.87 11.47
N ASP A 122 -1.70 14.18 11.53
CA ASP A 122 -1.62 14.96 12.78
C ASP A 122 -2.59 14.42 13.84
N LYS A 123 -3.82 14.05 13.46
CA LYS A 123 -4.77 13.39 14.38
C LYS A 123 -4.28 12.01 14.81
N VAL A 124 -3.79 11.19 13.87
CA VAL A 124 -3.25 9.86 14.16
C VAL A 124 -2.12 9.95 15.19
N ALA A 125 -1.25 10.95 15.05
CA ALA A 125 -0.12 11.15 15.95
C ALA A 125 -0.51 11.44 17.41
N THR A 126 -1.77 11.78 17.70
CA THR A 126 -2.26 11.99 19.07
C THR A 126 -2.75 10.71 19.76
N VAL A 127 -2.82 9.58 19.05
CA VAL A 127 -3.43 8.34 19.56
C VAL A 127 -2.37 7.27 19.82
N ALA A 128 -2.51 6.52 20.91
CA ALA A 128 -1.62 5.40 21.21
C ALA A 128 -1.78 4.23 20.21
N PRO A 129 -0.68 3.68 19.65
CA PRO A 129 0.71 3.92 20.04
C PRO A 129 1.44 5.01 19.24
N TYR A 130 0.85 5.60 18.21
CA TYR A 130 1.50 6.62 17.37
C TYR A 130 2.04 7.80 18.18
N MET A 131 1.33 8.20 19.24
CA MET A 131 1.77 9.27 20.15
C MET A 131 3.10 9.02 20.88
N THR A 132 3.57 7.77 20.92
CA THR A 132 4.87 7.44 21.53
C THR A 132 6.03 7.62 20.55
N ASN A 133 5.75 7.87 19.27
CA ASN A 133 6.78 8.14 18.27
C ASN A 133 7.26 9.60 18.40
N ASN A 134 8.50 9.78 18.82
CA ASN A 134 9.13 11.10 19.04
C ASN A 134 9.90 11.61 17.82
N ILE A 135 9.90 10.88 16.70
CA ILE A 135 10.52 11.32 15.46
C ILE A 135 9.70 12.50 14.90
N ARG A 136 10.37 13.59 14.53
CA ARG A 136 9.72 14.70 13.81
C ARG A 136 9.15 14.16 12.51
N ARG A 137 7.84 14.32 12.34
CA ARG A 137 7.12 13.98 11.12
C ARG A 137 7.57 14.89 9.96
N THR A 138 7.88 14.27 8.82
CA THR A 138 8.05 14.95 7.53
C THR A 138 6.66 15.16 6.93
N ARG A 139 6.33 16.38 6.52
CA ARG A 139 5.09 16.66 5.79
C ARG A 139 5.20 16.21 4.34
N ASN A 140 4.06 16.01 3.68
CA ASN A 140 4.03 15.56 2.28
C ASN A 140 4.89 16.47 1.38
N ASN A 141 4.74 17.79 1.50
CA ASN A 141 5.51 18.77 0.71
C ASN A 141 7.00 18.90 1.10
N GLU A 142 7.43 18.24 2.18
CA GLU A 142 8.84 18.15 2.60
C GLU A 142 9.50 16.84 2.13
N ASP A 143 8.73 15.87 1.61
CA ASP A 143 9.25 14.60 1.09
C ASP A 143 9.66 14.75 -0.38
N GLY A 144 10.94 14.48 -0.66
CA GLY A 144 11.52 14.55 -2.00
C GLY A 144 10.80 13.65 -3.00
N ILE A 145 10.41 12.44 -2.60
CA ILE A 145 9.71 11.48 -3.47
C ILE A 145 8.27 11.95 -3.73
N TYR A 146 7.60 12.49 -2.72
CA TYR A 146 6.26 13.07 -2.90
C TYR A 146 6.28 14.20 -3.94
N THR A 147 7.28 15.07 -3.85
CA THR A 147 7.40 16.22 -4.75
C THR A 147 7.90 15.85 -6.14
N SER A 148 8.67 14.77 -6.31
CA SER A 148 9.20 14.34 -7.62
C SER A 148 8.28 13.38 -8.38
N GLU A 149 7.45 12.60 -7.70
CA GLU A 149 6.64 11.51 -8.29
C GLU A 149 5.14 11.79 -8.31
N ASP A 150 4.75 13.07 -8.39
CA ASP A 150 3.33 13.49 -8.38
C ASP A 150 2.54 12.93 -7.18
N GLY A 151 3.17 12.94 -5.99
CA GLY A 151 2.59 12.35 -4.78
C GLY A 151 1.25 12.98 -4.37
N ALA A 152 0.94 14.19 -4.84
CA ALA A 152 -0.35 14.84 -4.64
C ALA A 152 -1.51 14.05 -5.27
N SER A 153 -1.29 13.42 -6.42
CA SER A 153 -2.25 12.52 -7.07
C SER A 153 -2.35 11.15 -6.38
N MET A 154 -1.40 10.84 -5.49
CA MET A 154 -1.30 9.56 -4.77
C MET A 154 -1.74 9.65 -3.31
N ILE A 155 -2.47 10.70 -2.91
CA ILE A 155 -3.08 10.77 -1.58
C ILE A 155 -4.26 9.80 -1.50
N ALA A 156 -4.16 8.80 -0.63
CA ALA A 156 -5.21 7.83 -0.41
C ALA A 156 -6.44 8.49 0.26
N PRO A 157 -7.64 8.42 -0.35
CA PRO A 157 -8.85 8.95 0.26
C PRO A 157 -9.25 8.06 1.44
N ILE A 158 -9.58 8.67 2.58
CA ILE A 158 -9.92 7.93 3.81
C ILE A 158 -11.39 8.14 4.16
N GLN A 159 -12.08 7.02 4.37
CA GLN A 159 -13.41 6.94 4.94
C GLN A 159 -13.32 6.35 6.35
N PHE A 160 -13.91 7.00 7.34
CA PHE A 160 -14.08 6.41 8.68
C PHE A 160 -15.24 5.42 8.65
N LEU A 161 -15.06 4.25 9.28
CA LEU A 161 -16.08 3.20 9.36
C LEU A 161 -17.12 3.48 10.44
N THR A 162 -16.80 4.36 11.39
CA THR A 162 -17.71 4.82 12.44
C THR A 162 -17.52 6.33 12.66
N ASN A 163 -18.35 6.92 13.54
CA ASN A 163 -18.17 8.31 13.96
C ASN A 163 -17.00 8.50 14.93
N GLU A 164 -16.45 7.41 15.46
CA GLU A 164 -15.29 7.42 16.35
C GLU A 164 -14.01 7.31 15.53
N PHE A 165 -13.04 8.18 15.79
CA PHE A 165 -11.75 8.18 15.09
C PHE A 165 -11.02 6.83 15.15
N THR A 166 -11.22 6.10 16.25
CA THR A 166 -10.59 4.79 16.49
C THR A 166 -11.41 3.60 15.99
N GLY A 167 -12.60 3.84 15.42
CA GLY A 167 -13.51 2.80 14.95
C GLY A 167 -13.12 2.11 13.65
N GLY A 168 -11.98 2.50 13.07
CA GLY A 168 -11.42 1.92 11.84
C GLY A 168 -11.63 2.81 10.63
N MET A 169 -10.74 2.63 9.66
CA MET A 169 -10.69 3.39 8.42
C MET A 169 -10.79 2.43 7.23
N LYS A 170 -11.28 2.94 6.11
CA LYS A 170 -11.22 2.31 4.80
C LYS A 170 -10.62 3.29 3.81
N THR A 171 -9.79 2.78 2.91
CA THR A 171 -9.42 3.46 1.68
C THR A 171 -9.68 2.56 0.48
N GLU A 172 -10.05 3.16 -0.63
CA GLU A 172 -10.22 2.50 -1.91
C GLU A 172 -9.49 3.33 -2.96
N VAL A 173 -8.48 2.73 -3.58
CA VAL A 173 -7.61 3.37 -4.56
C VAL A 173 -7.62 2.56 -5.85
N THR A 174 -7.65 3.27 -6.97
CA THR A 174 -7.56 2.66 -8.30
C THR A 174 -6.23 3.05 -8.93
N VAL A 175 -5.46 2.07 -9.39
CA VAL A 175 -4.17 2.30 -10.07
C VAL A 175 -4.29 1.78 -11.48
N ALA A 176 -3.94 2.62 -12.46
CA ALA A 176 -3.74 2.19 -13.83
C ALA A 176 -2.35 1.55 -13.97
N ILE A 177 -2.28 0.30 -14.41
CA ILE A 177 -1.03 -0.44 -14.51
C ILE A 177 -0.78 -0.84 -15.96
N ASP A 178 0.37 -0.45 -16.51
CA ASP A 178 0.90 -1.07 -17.73
C ASP A 178 1.50 -2.43 -17.36
N PRO A 179 0.92 -3.55 -17.82
CA PRO A 179 1.39 -4.88 -17.44
C PRO A 179 2.71 -5.28 -18.10
N THR A 180 3.22 -4.47 -19.03
CA THR A 180 4.48 -4.68 -19.75
C THR A 180 5.60 -3.74 -19.30
N ALA A 181 5.27 -2.74 -18.46
CA ALA A 181 6.26 -1.84 -17.93
C ALA A 181 7.28 -2.60 -17.08
N THR A 182 8.53 -2.16 -17.14
CA THR A 182 9.55 -2.56 -16.17
C THR A 182 9.93 -1.28 -15.43
N PRO A 183 9.46 -1.08 -14.19
CA PRO A 183 9.82 0.10 -13.42
C PRO A 183 11.32 0.07 -13.18
N GLU A 184 11.94 1.26 -13.14
CA GLU A 184 13.31 1.36 -12.65
C GLU A 184 13.38 0.70 -11.27
N LEU A 185 14.44 -0.08 -11.04
CA LEU A 185 14.61 -0.82 -9.78
C LEU A 185 14.63 0.16 -8.62
N LEU A 186 13.50 0.32 -7.96
CA LEU A 186 13.37 0.89 -6.63
C LEU A 186 13.86 -0.16 -5.60
N ASP A 187 15.03 -0.73 -5.83
CA ASP A 187 15.72 -1.65 -4.91
C ASP A 187 16.36 -0.90 -3.74
N ASN A 188 16.26 0.44 -3.72
CA ASN A 188 16.82 1.32 -2.70
C ASN A 188 15.82 2.40 -2.23
N ILE A 189 14.53 2.07 -2.07
CA ILE A 189 13.72 2.87 -1.16
C ILE A 189 14.01 2.32 0.25
N PRO A 190 14.76 3.05 1.10
CA PRO A 190 15.01 2.63 2.48
C PRO A 190 13.71 2.44 3.26
#